data_AF-A0A250IBI7-F1
#
_entry.id   AF-A0A250IBI7-F1
#
_cell.length_a   1.000
_cell.length_b   1.000
_cell.length_c   1.000
_cell.angle_alpha   90.00
_cell.angle_beta   90.00
_cell.angle_gamma   90.00
#
_symmetry.space_group_name_H-M   'P 1'
#
loop_
_entity.id
_entity.type
_entity.pdbx_description
1 polymer ?
#
loop_
_entity_poly.entity_id
_entity_poly.type
_entity_poly.pdbx_seq_one_letter_code
_entity_poly.pdbx_strand_id
1 'polypeptide(L)'
;MRAPSTPPEEEPFPASALLHPVSLGALVLWVLNDHVFKARWPSGWTGKLSDVAGLVFFPLLLQAGWEVLAARGGRAVRPSRRVLLASVLFTAVGFSAIQVWPWAAEAWRWGLGALQWPVRALVAGVRGGPLPSLRPVFHVADAEDLLALPALGLALWTGWRRSRAPVDAGLTSTF
;
A
#
# COMPACT_ATOMS: atom_id res chain seq x y z
N MET A 1 8.53 -40.56 19.46
CA MET A 1 9.12 -39.26 19.07
C MET A 1 7.98 -38.36 18.59
N ARG A 2 7.66 -37.29 19.32
CA ARG A 2 6.72 -36.26 18.86
C ARG A 2 7.40 -35.51 17.70
N ALA A 3 6.72 -35.42 16.55
CA ALA A 3 7.15 -34.52 15.50
C ALA A 3 7.31 -33.10 16.08
N PRO A 4 8.33 -32.32 15.66
CA PRO A 4 8.47 -30.94 16.10
C PRO A 4 7.17 -30.20 15.77
N SER A 5 6.53 -29.64 16.79
CA SER A 5 5.39 -28.75 16.62
C SER A 5 5.81 -27.63 15.68
N THR A 6 5.22 -27.60 14.49
CA THR A 6 5.26 -26.41 13.63
C THR A 6 4.86 -25.21 14.50
N PRO A 7 5.63 -24.11 14.50
CA PRO A 7 5.21 -22.91 15.22
C PRO A 7 3.79 -22.56 14.77
N PRO A 8 2.91 -22.08 15.68
CA PRO A 8 1.55 -21.75 15.31
C PRO A 8 1.61 -20.78 14.13
N GLU A 9 1.07 -21.17 12.98
CA GLU A 9 0.83 -20.22 11.90
C GLU A 9 -0.16 -19.21 12.47
N GLU A 10 0.35 -18.02 12.82
CA GLU A 10 -0.44 -16.97 13.46
C GLU A 10 -1.68 -16.69 12.61
N GLU A 11 -2.86 -16.81 13.22
CA GLU A 11 -4.11 -16.54 12.51
C GLU A 11 -4.08 -15.13 11.91
N PRO A 12 -4.43 -14.97 10.62
CA PRO A 12 -4.41 -13.65 10.00
C PRO A 12 -5.41 -12.69 10.66
N PHE A 13 -4.93 -11.74 11.46
CA PHE A 13 -5.74 -10.66 12.02
C PHE A 13 -5.83 -9.46 11.04
N PRO A 14 -6.80 -8.53 11.20
CA PRO A 14 -6.97 -7.39 10.31
C PRO A 14 -5.68 -6.59 10.11
N ALA A 15 -5.39 -6.18 8.87
CA ALA A 15 -4.21 -5.43 8.48
C ALA A 15 -2.85 -6.13 8.64
N SER A 16 -2.80 -7.42 9.04
CA SER A 16 -1.53 -8.13 9.21
C SER A 16 -0.67 -8.23 7.94
N ALA A 17 -1.27 -8.06 6.75
CA ALA A 17 -0.52 -7.96 5.50
C ALA A 17 0.48 -6.79 5.46
N LEU A 18 0.22 -5.70 6.20
CA LEU A 18 1.13 -4.56 6.29
C LEU A 18 2.39 -4.86 7.12
N LEU A 19 2.32 -5.87 7.99
CA LEU A 19 3.45 -6.33 8.79
C LEU A 19 4.31 -7.36 8.06
N HIS A 20 3.89 -7.80 6.86
CA HIS A 20 4.65 -8.72 6.07
C HIS A 20 6.01 -8.09 5.67
N PRO A 21 7.15 -8.81 5.74
CA PRO A 21 8.47 -8.26 5.44
C PRO A 21 8.57 -7.53 4.10
N VAL A 22 7.85 -8.01 3.07
CA VAL A 22 7.78 -7.34 1.76
C VAL A 22 7.03 -6.00 1.82
N SER A 23 5.94 -5.90 2.60
CA SER A 23 5.22 -4.64 2.78
C SER A 23 6.06 -3.63 3.57
N LEU A 24 6.70 -4.08 4.65
CA LEU A 24 7.63 -3.27 5.44
C LEU A 24 8.84 -2.83 4.62
N GLY A 25 9.42 -3.74 3.84
CA GLY A 25 10.53 -3.44 2.94
C GLY A 25 10.16 -2.41 1.88
N ALA A 26 8.97 -2.52 1.28
CA ALA A 26 8.44 -1.52 0.36
C ALA A 26 8.24 -0.16 1.05
N LEU A 27 7.67 -0.13 2.26
CA LEU A 27 7.49 1.11 3.03
C LEU A 27 8.83 1.77 3.38
N VAL A 28 9.80 0.99 3.86
CA VAL A 28 11.14 1.49 4.20
C VAL A 28 11.83 2.02 2.94
N LEU A 29 11.79 1.27 1.84
CA LEU A 29 12.32 1.72 0.55
C LEU A 29 11.67 3.04 0.13
N TRP A 30 10.35 3.14 0.23
CA TRP A 30 9.61 4.34 -0.15
C TRP A 30 10.04 5.56 0.69
N VAL A 31 10.08 5.42 2.01
CA VAL A 31 10.46 6.50 2.94
C VAL A 31 11.90 6.94 2.69
N LEU A 32 12.85 6.00 2.63
CA LEU A 32 14.26 6.33 2.38
C LEU A 32 14.44 6.95 1.01
N ASN A 33 13.75 6.45 -0.01
CA ASN A 33 13.87 6.98 -1.35
C ASN A 33 13.34 8.41 -1.46
N ASP A 34 12.14 8.67 -0.94
CA ASP A 34 11.51 10.00 -1.03
C ASP A 34 12.15 11.05 -0.13
N HIS A 35 12.69 10.68 1.03
CA HIS A 35 13.22 11.64 2.01
C HIS A 35 14.75 11.77 1.99
N VAL A 36 15.46 10.73 1.54
CA VAL A 36 16.93 10.68 1.59
C VAL A 36 17.53 10.60 0.20
N PHE A 37 17.13 9.64 -0.62
CA PHE A 37 17.80 9.40 -1.90
C PHE A 37 17.51 10.48 -2.92
N LYS A 38 16.26 10.92 -3.07
CA LYS A 38 15.91 12.04 -3.96
C LYS A 38 16.65 13.33 -3.59
N ALA A 39 16.89 13.56 -2.30
CA ALA A 39 17.61 14.74 -1.83
C ALA A 39 19.12 14.67 -2.07
N ARG A 40 19.72 13.47 -2.02
CA ARG A 40 21.18 13.26 -2.16
C ARG A 40 21.62 12.90 -3.58
N TRP A 41 20.79 12.21 -4.35
CA TRP A 41 21.08 11.66 -5.68
C TRP A 41 19.88 11.81 -6.61
N PRO A 42 19.59 13.03 -7.10
CA PRO A 42 18.48 13.26 -8.03
C PRO A 42 18.72 12.48 -9.33
N SER A 43 17.86 11.49 -9.59
CA SER A 43 17.95 10.64 -10.79
C SER A 43 16.58 10.09 -11.18
N GLY A 44 16.39 9.76 -12.46
CA GLY A 44 15.16 9.13 -12.94
C GLY A 44 14.86 7.79 -12.26
N TRP A 45 15.89 7.06 -11.83
CA TRP A 45 15.76 5.80 -11.09
C TRP A 45 15.05 5.96 -9.74
N THR A 46 15.28 7.08 -9.03
CA THR A 46 14.57 7.35 -7.78
C THR A 46 13.07 7.59 -8.00
N GLY A 47 12.62 8.00 -9.19
CA GLY A 47 11.20 8.03 -9.52
C GLY A 47 10.61 6.62 -9.52
N LYS A 48 11.20 5.75 -10.36
CA LYS A 48 10.74 4.37 -10.58
C LYS A 48 10.79 3.49 -9.33
N LEU A 49 11.76 3.73 -8.43
CA LEU A 49 11.80 3.02 -7.14
C LEU A 49 10.62 3.38 -6.23
N SER A 50 10.18 4.64 -6.23
CA SER A 50 8.96 5.02 -5.50
C SER A 50 7.73 4.38 -6.12
N ASP A 51 7.65 4.28 -7.45
CA ASP A 51 6.53 3.63 -8.13
C ASP A 51 6.45 2.14 -7.77
N VAL A 52 7.58 1.43 -7.84
CA VAL A 52 7.66 0.02 -7.42
C VAL A 52 7.21 -0.12 -5.96
N ALA A 53 7.75 0.70 -5.06
CA ALA A 53 7.39 0.62 -3.64
C ALA A 53 5.91 0.91 -3.39
N GLY A 54 5.35 1.91 -4.06
CA GLY A 54 3.94 2.26 -4.01
C GLY A 54 3.04 1.15 -4.56
N LEU A 55 3.39 0.56 -5.71
CA LEU A 55 2.64 -0.54 -6.32
C LEU A 55 2.67 -1.82 -5.49
N VAL A 56 3.73 -2.07 -4.71
CA VAL A 56 3.75 -3.19 -3.75
C VAL A 56 2.91 -2.88 -2.51
N PHE A 57 3.03 -1.67 -1.96
CA PHE A 57 2.44 -1.32 -0.68
C PHE A 57 0.95 -0.97 -0.75
N PHE A 58 0.55 -0.18 -1.75
CA PHE A 58 -0.78 0.43 -1.80
C PHE A 58 -1.95 -0.57 -1.92
N PRO A 59 -1.89 -1.65 -2.73
CA PRO A 59 -2.96 -2.64 -2.75
C PRO A 59 -3.14 -3.34 -1.40
N LEU A 60 -2.05 -3.59 -0.67
CA LEU A 60 -2.09 -4.20 0.66
C LEU A 60 -2.69 -3.23 1.69
N LEU A 61 -2.41 -1.93 1.56
CA LEU A 61 -3.02 -0.88 2.37
C LEU A 61 -4.53 -0.80 2.14
N LEU A 62 -5.00 -0.85 0.89
CA LEU A 62 -6.43 -0.85 0.57
C LEU A 62 -7.14 -2.07 1.17
N GLN A 63 -6.55 -3.25 1.02
CA GLN A 63 -7.09 -4.46 1.66
C GLN A 63 -7.11 -4.33 3.19
N ALA A 64 -6.03 -3.84 3.80
CA ALA A 64 -5.95 -3.63 5.25
C ALA A 64 -7.01 -2.63 5.74
N GLY A 65 -7.23 -1.54 5.01
CA GLY A 65 -8.29 -0.57 5.29
C GLY A 65 -9.68 -1.19 5.24
N TRP A 66 -9.97 -1.99 4.21
CA TRP A 66 -11.22 -2.74 4.11
C TRP A 66 -11.41 -3.68 5.30
N GLU A 67 -10.38 -4.45 5.65
CA GLU A 67 -10.39 -5.36 6.79
C GLU A 67 -10.70 -4.64 8.11
N VAL A 68 -10.05 -3.50 8.36
CA VAL A 68 -10.30 -2.69 9.57
C VAL A 68 -11.74 -2.15 9.59
N LEU A 69 -12.25 -1.65 8.46
CA LEU A 69 -13.62 -1.16 8.37
C LEU A 69 -14.66 -2.28 8.56
N ALA A 70 -14.39 -3.47 7.99
CA ALA A 70 -15.25 -4.64 8.16
C ALA A 70 -15.26 -5.14 9.61
N ALA A 71 -14.10 -5.18 10.28
CA ALA A 71 -13.98 -5.54 11.70
C ALA A 71 -14.77 -4.57 12.60
N ARG A 72 -14.65 -3.26 12.35
CA ARG A 72 -15.42 -2.23 13.08
C ARG A 72 -16.93 -2.39 12.91
N GLY A 73 -17.37 -2.94 11.77
CA GLY A 73 -18.78 -3.27 11.51
C GLY A 73 -19.23 -4.63 12.07
N GLY A 74 -18.44 -5.29 12.91
CA GLY A 74 -18.78 -6.56 13.54
C GLY A 74 -18.71 -7.78 12.60
N ARG A 75 -18.09 -7.65 11.42
CA ARG A 75 -17.93 -8.77 10.49
C ARG A 75 -16.67 -9.56 10.83
N ALA A 76 -16.77 -10.89 10.81
CA ALA A 76 -15.59 -11.76 10.88
C ALA A 76 -14.69 -11.47 9.67
N VAL A 77 -13.47 -11.02 9.92
CA VAL A 77 -12.55 -10.60 8.87
C VAL A 77 -11.65 -11.77 8.48
N ARG A 78 -11.73 -12.15 7.21
CA ARG A 78 -10.78 -13.08 6.60
C ARG A 78 -10.13 -12.45 5.37
N PRO A 79 -8.86 -12.75 5.07
CA PRO A 79 -8.17 -12.24 3.88
C PRO A 79 -8.90 -12.66 2.59
N SER A 80 -9.63 -11.73 1.98
CA SER A 80 -10.45 -12.02 0.79
C SER A 80 -9.68 -11.81 -0.50
N ARG A 81 -9.55 -12.86 -1.31
CA ARG A 81 -8.93 -12.78 -2.65
C ARG A 81 -9.63 -11.78 -3.56
N ARG A 82 -10.96 -11.63 -3.43
CA ARG A 82 -11.73 -10.66 -4.23
C ARG A 82 -11.34 -9.23 -3.88
N VAL A 83 -11.18 -8.93 -2.59
CA VAL A 83 -10.76 -7.61 -2.11
C VAL A 83 -9.32 -7.33 -2.52
N LEU A 84 -8.43 -8.32 -2.43
CA LEU A 84 -7.05 -8.20 -2.92
C LEU A 84 -7.02 -7.87 -4.42
N LEU A 85 -7.72 -8.64 -5.24
CA LEU A 85 -7.78 -8.43 -6.70
C LEU A 85 -8.37 -7.06 -7.03
N ALA A 86 -9.46 -6.67 -6.37
CA ALA A 86 -10.04 -5.33 -6.54
C ALA A 86 -9.05 -4.22 -6.17
N SER A 87 -8.31 -4.38 -5.07
CA SER A 87 -7.30 -3.42 -4.62
C SER A 87 -6.15 -3.31 -5.62
N VAL A 88 -5.69 -4.44 -6.16
CA VAL A 88 -4.63 -4.50 -7.18
C VAL A 88 -5.09 -3.87 -8.49
N LEU A 89 -6.29 -4.20 -8.97
CA LEU A 89 -6.87 -3.62 -10.18
C LEU A 89 -7.09 -2.11 -10.03
N PHE A 90 -7.64 -1.67 -8.90
CA PHE A 90 -7.82 -0.25 -8.61
C PHE A 90 -6.48 0.49 -8.62
N THR A 91 -5.45 -0.11 -8.00
CA THR A 91 -4.09 0.45 -8.00
C THR A 91 -3.50 0.52 -9.41
N ALA A 92 -3.61 -0.56 -10.19
CA ALA A 92 -3.10 -0.63 -11.56
C ALA A 92 -3.75 0.41 -12.46
N VAL A 93 -5.08 0.52 -12.41
CA VAL A 93 -5.85 1.48 -13.21
C VAL A 93 -5.54 2.91 -12.78
N GLY A 94 -5.56 3.18 -11.47
CA GLY A 94 -5.25 4.51 -10.94
C GLY A 94 -3.84 4.97 -11.30
N PHE A 95 -2.85 4.11 -11.07
CA PHE A 95 -1.46 4.36 -11.44
C PHE A 95 -1.30 4.59 -12.94
N SER A 96 -1.88 3.71 -13.78
CA SER A 96 -1.77 3.88 -15.23
C SER A 96 -2.42 5.18 -15.71
N ALA A 97 -3.59 5.53 -15.16
CA ALA A 97 -4.31 6.75 -15.51
C ALA A 97 -3.48 8.01 -15.21
N ILE A 98 -2.84 8.10 -14.04
CA ILE A 98 -2.02 9.28 -13.69
C ILE A 98 -0.74 9.40 -14.53
N GLN A 99 -0.30 8.32 -15.17
CA GLN A 99 0.88 8.32 -16.05
C GLN A 99 0.55 8.67 -17.51
N VAL A 100 -0.64 8.33 -18.01
CA VAL A 100 -0.97 8.50 -19.44
C VAL A 100 -2.04 9.56 -19.71
N TRP A 101 -2.82 9.95 -18.70
CA TRP A 101 -3.95 10.85 -18.88
C TRP A 101 -3.76 12.17 -18.13
N PRO A 102 -3.62 13.32 -18.84
CA PRO A 102 -3.31 14.61 -18.20
C PRO A 102 -4.31 15.04 -17.13
N TRP A 103 -5.59 14.75 -17.33
CA TRP A 103 -6.65 15.10 -16.38
C TRP A 103 -6.54 14.28 -15.08
N ALA A 104 -6.19 13.00 -15.19
CA ALA A 104 -5.94 12.17 -14.01
C ALA A 104 -4.68 12.62 -13.26
N ALA A 105 -3.61 12.96 -13.98
CA ALA A 105 -2.42 13.54 -13.40
C ALA A 105 -2.74 14.83 -12.61
N GLU A 106 -3.52 15.75 -13.20
CA GLU A 106 -3.89 17.00 -12.52
C GLU A 106 -4.79 16.76 -11.31
N ALA A 107 -5.79 15.88 -11.44
CA ALA A 107 -6.66 15.49 -10.33
C ALA A 107 -5.85 14.88 -9.18
N TRP A 108 -4.85 14.05 -9.48
CA TRP A 108 -3.94 13.47 -8.49
C TRP A 108 -3.09 14.53 -7.78
N ARG A 109 -2.50 15.46 -8.54
CA ARG A 109 -1.65 16.54 -7.99
C ARG A 109 -2.42 17.39 -6.98
N TRP A 110 -3.65 17.78 -7.30
CA TRP A 110 -4.50 18.56 -6.40
C TRP A 110 -5.07 17.72 -5.26
N GLY A 111 -5.50 16.49 -5.55
CA GLY A 111 -6.06 15.57 -4.55
C GLY A 111 -5.04 15.27 -3.43
N LEU A 112 -3.81 14.91 -3.80
CA LEU A 112 -2.74 14.74 -2.81
C LEU A 112 -2.37 16.06 -2.12
N GLY A 113 -2.35 17.17 -2.85
CA GLY A 113 -2.10 18.49 -2.27
C GLY A 113 -3.10 18.84 -1.17
N ALA A 114 -4.38 18.54 -1.40
CA ALA A 114 -5.47 18.74 -0.45
C ALA A 114 -5.35 17.79 0.75
N LEU A 115 -5.00 16.53 0.51
CA LEU A 115 -4.83 15.56 1.61
C LEU A 115 -3.64 15.93 2.52
N GLN A 116 -2.58 16.51 1.98
CA GLN A 116 -1.40 16.94 2.73
C GLN A 116 -1.60 18.30 3.43
N TRP A 117 -2.57 19.11 2.98
CA TRP A 117 -2.75 20.48 3.46
C TRP A 117 -3.05 20.59 4.96
N PRO A 118 -3.94 19.78 5.59
CA PRO A 118 -4.23 19.87 7.01
C PRO A 118 -2.99 19.67 7.89
N VAL A 119 -2.14 18.70 7.53
CA VAL A 119 -0.90 18.42 8.25
C VAL A 119 0.08 19.58 8.10
N ARG A 120 0.23 20.14 6.89
CA ARG A 120 1.07 21.32 6.64
C ARG A 120 0.59 22.55 7.40
N ALA A 121 -0.72 22.77 7.46
CA ALA A 121 -1.35 23.86 8.20
C ALA A 121 -1.11 23.71 9.71
N LEU A 122 -1.25 22.50 10.26
CA LEU A 122 -0.95 22.23 11.67
C LEU A 122 0.53 22.49 12.00
N VAL A 123 1.44 22.01 11.17
CA VAL A 123 2.89 22.23 11.37
C VAL A 123 3.24 23.72 11.28
N ALA A 124 2.64 24.47 10.34
CA ALA A 124 2.81 25.91 10.26
C ALA A 124 2.30 26.62 11.51
N GLY A 125 1.11 26.25 12.01
CA GLY A 125 0.54 26.79 13.24
C GLY A 125 1.41 26.54 14.47
N VAL A 126 1.93 25.32 14.65
CA VAL A 126 2.85 24.97 15.75
C VAL A 126 4.17 25.75 15.66
N ARG A 127 4.63 26.08 14.45
CA ARG A 127 5.85 26.86 14.21
C ARG A 127 5.62 28.38 14.20
N GLY A 128 4.39 28.85 14.44
CA GLY A 128 4.04 30.27 14.40
C GLY A 128 4.08 30.89 13.00
N GLY A 129 4.03 30.07 11.94
CA GLY A 129 4.04 30.51 10.55
C GLY A 129 2.64 30.82 10.00
N PRO A 130 2.57 31.50 8.83
CA PRO A 130 1.30 31.75 8.17
C PRO A 130 0.64 30.46 7.65
N LEU A 131 -0.69 30.48 7.51
CA LEU A 131 -1.44 29.37 6.94
C LEU A 131 -0.99 29.14 5.48
N PRO A 132 -0.53 27.93 5.11
CA PRO A 132 -0.04 27.67 3.77
C PRO A 132 -1.20 27.68 2.75
N SER A 133 -0.94 28.15 1.54
CA SER A 133 -1.90 27.99 0.44
C SER A 133 -2.00 26.52 0.02
N LEU A 134 -3.18 26.12 -0.45
CA LEU A 134 -3.33 24.83 -1.12
C LEU A 134 -2.48 24.83 -2.39
N ARG A 135 -1.56 23.87 -2.51
CA ARG A 135 -0.65 23.74 -3.64
C ARG A 135 -0.67 22.31 -4.18
N PRO A 136 -0.67 22.13 -5.50
CA PRO A 136 -0.54 20.81 -6.10
C PRO A 136 0.81 20.20 -5.74
N VAL A 137 0.84 18.88 -5.65
CA VAL A 137 2.09 18.13 -5.54
C VAL A 137 2.78 18.09 -6.91
N PHE A 138 4.11 18.03 -6.90
CA PHE A 138 4.87 17.82 -8.13
C PHE A 138 4.67 16.38 -8.61
N HIS A 139 4.22 16.24 -9.85
CA HIS A 139 4.03 14.96 -10.54
C HIS A 139 4.42 15.15 -12.00
N VAL A 140 5.22 14.24 -12.53
CA VAL A 140 5.58 14.20 -13.95
C VAL A 140 4.99 12.92 -14.50
N ALA A 141 4.06 13.07 -15.44
CA ALA A 141 3.47 11.93 -16.13
C ALA A 141 4.51 11.37 -17.11
N ASP A 142 4.89 10.10 -16.92
CA ASP A 142 5.83 9.38 -17.77
C ASP A 142 5.28 7.97 -18.05
N ALA A 143 5.04 7.67 -19.33
CA ALA A 143 4.52 6.38 -19.75
C ALA A 143 5.53 5.24 -19.48
N GLU A 144 6.83 5.53 -19.37
CA GLU A 144 7.83 4.52 -19.01
C GLU A 144 7.65 4.00 -17.58
N ASP A 145 6.94 4.72 -16.71
CA ASP A 145 6.66 4.24 -15.35
C ASP A 145 5.67 3.07 -15.33
N LEU A 146 4.96 2.81 -16.43
CA LEU A 146 4.15 1.60 -16.59
C LEU A 146 5.01 0.32 -16.51
N LEU A 147 6.32 0.42 -16.72
CA LEU A 147 7.26 -0.69 -16.49
C LEU A 147 7.33 -1.10 -15.02
N ALA A 148 6.81 -0.30 -14.08
CA ALA A 148 6.70 -0.66 -12.67
C ALA A 148 5.50 -1.56 -12.36
N LEU A 149 4.48 -1.65 -13.24
CA LEU A 149 3.27 -2.47 -13.02
C LEU A 149 3.53 -3.93 -12.63
N PRO A 150 4.55 -4.64 -13.14
CA PRO A 150 4.88 -5.99 -12.69
C PRO A 150 5.13 -6.10 -11.18
N ALA A 151 5.50 -5.01 -10.49
CA ALA A 151 5.68 -4.98 -9.03
C ALA A 151 4.39 -5.34 -8.27
N LEU A 152 3.20 -5.12 -8.86
CA LEU A 152 1.91 -5.57 -8.30
C LEU A 152 1.87 -7.08 -8.08
N GLY A 153 2.69 -7.86 -8.79
CA GLY A 153 2.87 -9.28 -8.57
C GLY A 153 3.33 -9.62 -7.15
N LEU A 154 4.15 -8.76 -6.51
CA LEU A 154 4.58 -8.94 -5.12
C LEU A 154 3.42 -8.68 -4.13
N ALA A 155 2.57 -7.70 -4.41
CA ALA A 155 1.35 -7.44 -3.63
C ALA A 155 0.36 -8.63 -3.74
N LEU A 156 0.17 -9.15 -4.96
CA LEU A 156 -0.65 -10.35 -5.19
C LEU A 156 -0.08 -11.56 -4.46
N TRP A 157 1.24 -11.79 -4.56
CA TRP A 157 1.90 -12.92 -3.92
C TRP A 157 1.79 -12.87 -2.39
N THR A 158 2.04 -11.71 -1.78
CA THR A 158 1.90 -11.52 -0.33
C THR A 158 0.46 -11.72 0.14
N GLY A 159 -0.51 -11.09 -0.53
CA GLY A 159 -1.93 -11.24 -0.20
C GLY A 159 -2.44 -12.67 -0.41
N TRP A 160 -2.01 -13.35 -1.47
CA TRP A 160 -2.40 -14.75 -1.74
C TRP A 160 -1.85 -15.73 -0.72
N ARG A 161 -0.60 -15.57 -0.27
CA ARG A 161 -0.04 -16.43 0.79
C ARG A 161 -0.87 -16.32 2.06
N ARG A 162 -1.32 -15.10 2.40
CA ARG A 162 -2.19 -14.85 3.55
C ARG A 162 -3.59 -15.47 3.39
N SER A 163 -4.17 -15.40 2.19
CA SER A 163 -5.46 -16.05 1.88
C SER A 163 -5.39 -17.58 1.75
N ARG A 164 -4.19 -18.19 1.85
CA ARG A 164 -3.98 -19.65 1.80
C ARG A 164 -3.76 -20.27 3.19
N ALA A 165 -3.77 -19.50 4.27
CA ALA A 165 -3.68 -20.04 5.62
C ALA A 165 -4.73 -21.17 5.80
N PRO A 166 -4.35 -22.36 6.29
CA PRO A 166 -5.21 -23.54 6.26
C PRO A 166 -6.48 -23.28 7.07
N VAL A 167 -7.63 -23.47 6.42
CA VAL A 167 -8.83 -23.89 7.13
C VAL A 167 -8.62 -25.40 7.30
N ASP A 168 -8.18 -25.85 8.47
CA ASP A 168 -8.34 -27.20 9.07
C ASP A 168 -7.37 -27.33 10.27
N ALA A 169 -7.79 -27.55 11.51
CA ALA A 169 -8.47 -28.77 11.96
C ALA A 169 -9.55 -28.49 13.02
N GLY A 170 -10.81 -28.49 12.61
CA GLY A 170 -11.97 -28.50 13.50
C GLY A 170 -12.97 -29.62 13.22
N LEU A 171 -12.61 -30.59 12.37
CA LEU A 171 -13.52 -31.65 11.92
C LEU A 171 -12.85 -33.02 11.91
N THR A 172 -12.39 -33.51 13.06
CA THR A 172 -12.39 -34.97 13.35
C THR A 172 -12.16 -35.23 14.84
N SER A 173 -13.24 -35.18 15.63
CA SER A 173 -13.34 -36.02 16.83
C SER A 173 -14.81 -36.23 17.17
N THR A 174 -15.51 -36.94 16.30
CA THR A 174 -16.61 -37.80 16.73
C THR A 174 -16.02 -39.20 16.78
N PHE A 175 -15.72 -39.70 17.98
CA PHE A 175 -15.91 -41.08 18.43
C PHE A 175 -15.75 -41.09 19.95
#